data_AF-A0AAN9TGJ8-F1
#
_entry.id   AF-A0AAN9TGJ8-F1
#
_cell.length_a   1.000
_cell.length_b   1.000
_cell.length_c   1.000
_cell.angle_alpha   90.00
_cell.angle_beta   90.00
_cell.angle_gamma   90.00
#
_symmetry.space_group_name_H-M   'P 1'
#
loop_
_entity.id
_entity.type
_entity.pdbx_description
1 polymer ?
#
loop_
_entity_poly.entity_id
_entity_poly.type
_entity_poly.pdbx_seq_one_letter_code
_entity_poly.pdbx_strand_id
1 'polypeptide(L)'
;MVIQTLNWSKIDTDMYHLKGSKKGKFEVVVDGLPGAPDNLKTDKHGNIYVHLVLSRDDDKLPQVILNIGKYPLLRKFVARMMALTQGGLAAIDSFFPHTLLKKAIHAVGHCETLVLFLPASHRVTVVKLNKDGAIIDSLHATDGRISGISEIEFVGDYIYLGSPFNNYLARVKVGQ
;
A
#
# COMPACT_ATOMS: atom_id res chain seq x y z
N MET A 1 -23.11 -10.91 -11.85
CA MET A 1 -22.10 -10.09 -11.15
C MET A 1 -21.80 -10.79 -9.83
N VAL A 2 -20.79 -11.67 -9.81
CA VAL A 2 -20.40 -12.38 -8.59
C VAL A 2 -19.50 -11.42 -7.81
N ILE A 3 -20.07 -10.76 -6.81
CA ILE A 3 -19.28 -10.03 -5.81
C ILE A 3 -18.67 -11.12 -4.93
N GLN A 4 -17.48 -11.57 -5.27
CA GLN A 4 -16.70 -12.43 -4.39
C GLN A 4 -16.39 -11.58 -3.14
N THR A 5 -16.95 -11.98 -2.00
CA THR A 5 -16.72 -11.33 -0.70
C THR A 5 -15.25 -11.49 -0.34
N LEU A 6 -14.42 -10.52 -0.74
CA LEU A 6 -13.06 -10.33 -0.23
C LEU A 6 -13.12 -10.27 1.30
N ASN A 7 -12.34 -11.11 1.97
CA ASN A 7 -12.26 -11.13 3.42
C ASN A 7 -11.26 -10.05 3.88
N TRP A 8 -11.74 -8.81 4.00
CA TRP A 8 -10.96 -7.61 4.38
C TRP A 8 -10.35 -7.64 5.79
N SER A 9 -10.49 -8.74 6.54
CA SER A 9 -9.83 -8.90 7.84
C SER A 9 -8.34 -9.25 7.70
N LYS A 10 -7.96 -9.83 6.56
CA LYS A 10 -6.61 -10.25 6.22
C LYS A 10 -6.13 -9.53 4.98
N ILE A 11 -4.81 -9.43 4.86
CA ILE A 11 -4.15 -8.87 3.70
C ILE A 11 -3.34 -10.01 3.08
N ASP A 12 -3.69 -10.35 1.86
CA ASP A 12 -3.17 -11.47 1.11
C ASP A 12 -2.44 -11.02 -0.17
N THR A 13 -1.64 -11.90 -0.73
CA THR A 13 -1.03 -11.74 -2.05
C THR A 13 -1.47 -12.89 -2.93
N ASP A 14 -2.13 -12.55 -4.04
CA ASP A 14 -2.63 -13.50 -5.02
C ASP A 14 -1.68 -13.64 -6.21
N MET A 15 -1.50 -14.87 -6.67
CA MET A 15 -0.82 -15.17 -7.93
C MET A 15 -1.83 -15.50 -9.01
N TYR A 16 -1.65 -14.87 -10.17
CA TYR A 16 -2.41 -15.17 -11.38
C TYR A 16 -1.60 -16.06 -12.33
N HIS A 17 -2.13 -17.24 -12.63
CA HIS A 17 -1.46 -18.23 -13.47
C HIS A 17 -1.60 -17.91 -14.97
N LEU A 18 -0.50 -17.54 -15.64
CA LEU A 18 -0.51 -17.20 -17.07
C LEU A 18 -0.37 -18.42 -18.01
N LYS A 19 0.19 -19.53 -17.51
CA LYS A 19 0.49 -20.76 -18.27
C LYS A 19 0.28 -22.00 -17.39
N GLY A 20 0.31 -23.20 -18.00
CA GLY A 20 0.15 -24.48 -17.30
C GLY A 20 -1.31 -24.89 -17.05
N SER A 21 -1.52 -25.97 -16.29
CA SER A 21 -2.84 -26.56 -16.02
C SER A 21 -3.75 -25.65 -15.17
N LYS A 22 -3.16 -24.73 -14.40
CA LYS A 22 -3.87 -23.73 -13.59
C LYS A 22 -4.11 -22.40 -14.33
N LYS A 23 -3.80 -22.29 -15.63
CA LYS A 23 -3.93 -21.05 -16.41
C LYS A 23 -5.29 -20.37 -16.23
N GLY A 24 -5.27 -19.07 -15.99
CA GLY A 24 -6.46 -18.23 -15.84
C GLY A 24 -7.06 -18.24 -14.44
N LYS A 25 -6.47 -18.95 -13.48
CA LYS A 25 -6.92 -19.01 -12.08
C LYS A 25 -6.04 -18.16 -11.18
N PHE A 26 -6.66 -17.66 -10.10
CA PHE A 26 -5.98 -17.04 -8.98
C PHE A 26 -5.73 -18.07 -7.88
N GLU A 27 -4.60 -17.94 -7.19
CA GLU A 27 -4.22 -18.73 -6.03
C GLU A 27 -3.59 -17.82 -4.98
N VAL A 28 -4.04 -17.93 -3.73
CA VAL A 28 -3.46 -17.19 -2.61
C VAL A 28 -2.07 -17.76 -2.34
N VAL A 29 -1.04 -16.93 -2.47
CA VAL A 29 0.37 -17.31 -2.26
C VAL A 29 0.80 -17.02 -0.84
N VAL A 30 0.35 -15.89 -0.28
CA VAL A 30 0.59 -15.53 1.13
C VAL A 30 -0.71 -14.99 1.71
N ASP A 31 -1.14 -15.55 2.83
CA ASP A 31 -2.27 -15.03 3.61
C ASP A 31 -1.75 -14.36 4.88
N GLY A 32 -2.37 -13.24 5.27
CA GLY A 32 -2.15 -12.59 6.57
C GLY A 32 -0.83 -11.83 6.70
N LEU A 33 -0.42 -11.09 5.65
CA LEU A 33 0.75 -10.22 5.74
C LEU A 33 0.63 -9.20 6.90
N PRO A 34 1.73 -8.89 7.60
CA PRO A 34 1.76 -7.95 8.72
C PRO A 34 1.75 -6.48 8.25
N GLY A 35 1.01 -6.19 7.18
CA GLY A 35 0.93 -4.87 6.57
C GLY A 35 0.31 -4.89 5.17
N ALA A 36 0.00 -3.71 4.65
CA ALA A 36 -0.58 -3.55 3.31
C ALA A 36 0.52 -3.59 2.24
N PRO A 37 0.51 -4.55 1.30
CA PRO A 37 1.44 -4.58 0.20
C PRO A 37 1.12 -3.45 -0.78
N ASP A 38 2.17 -2.81 -1.28
CA ASP A 38 2.06 -1.80 -2.35
C ASP A 38 2.72 -2.31 -3.63
N ASN A 39 4.01 -2.66 -3.52
CA ASN A 39 4.82 -3.04 -4.67
C ASN A 39 5.54 -4.38 -4.49
N LEU A 40 5.81 -5.03 -5.62
CA LEU A 40 6.46 -6.33 -5.72
C LEU A 40 7.71 -6.23 -6.60
N LYS A 41 8.84 -6.68 -6.09
CA LYS A 41 10.11 -6.67 -6.81
C LYS A 41 10.76 -8.04 -6.83
N THR A 42 11.10 -8.55 -8.01
CA THR A 42 11.80 -9.83 -8.15
C THR A 42 13.31 -9.65 -8.07
N ASP A 43 13.97 -10.59 -7.40
CA ASP A 43 15.43 -10.73 -7.43
C ASP A 43 15.89 -11.60 -8.61
N LYS A 44 17.20 -11.64 -8.86
CA LYS A 44 17.81 -12.46 -9.93
C LYS A 44 17.63 -13.97 -9.74
N HIS A 45 17.34 -14.41 -8.51
CA HIS A 45 17.11 -15.81 -8.17
C HIS A 45 15.62 -16.20 -8.26
N GLY A 46 14.75 -15.21 -8.49
CA GLY A 46 13.30 -15.35 -8.60
C GLY A 46 12.56 -15.33 -7.25
N ASN A 47 13.19 -14.83 -6.18
CA ASN A 47 12.49 -14.46 -4.96
C ASN A 47 11.80 -13.11 -5.14
N ILE A 48 10.81 -12.81 -4.31
CA ILE A 48 9.96 -11.62 -4.42
C ILE A 48 10.08 -10.79 -3.14
N TYR A 49 10.53 -9.55 -3.25
CA TYR A 49 10.42 -8.55 -2.20
C TYR A 49 9.04 -7.90 -2.26
N VAL A 50 8.35 -7.90 -1.13
CA VAL A 50 7.02 -7.30 -0.96
C VAL A 50 7.15 -6.14 0.01
N HIS A 51 6.83 -4.95 -0.48
CA HIS A 51 6.86 -3.71 0.27
C HIS A 51 5.57 -3.52 1.04
N LEU A 52 5.65 -3.42 2.37
CA LEU A 52 4.49 -3.12 3.21
C LEU A 52 4.46 -1.62 3.51
N VAL A 53 3.66 -0.88 2.73
CA VAL A 53 3.55 0.59 2.85
C VAL A 53 2.89 1.01 4.16
N LEU A 54 1.97 0.20 4.66
CA LEU A 54 1.36 0.33 5.99
C LEU A 54 1.74 -0.89 6.82
N SER A 55 2.58 -0.71 7.84
CA SER A 55 2.88 -1.80 8.78
C SER A 55 1.70 -2.01 9.73
N ARG A 56 1.35 -3.27 10.02
CA ARG A 56 0.34 -3.63 11.02
C ARG A 56 1.01 -3.86 12.37
N ASP A 57 1.12 -2.80 13.16
CA ASP A 57 1.53 -2.89 14.57
C ASP A 57 0.28 -2.94 15.45
N ASP A 58 0.11 -4.02 16.22
CA ASP A 58 -1.11 -4.30 16.99
C ASP A 58 -1.32 -3.34 18.18
N ASP A 59 -0.27 -2.63 18.63
CA ASP A 59 -0.27 -2.02 19.97
C ASP A 59 -0.47 -0.51 20.02
N LYS A 60 -0.35 0.24 18.92
CA LYS A 60 -0.17 1.71 19.01
C LYS A 60 -1.11 2.58 18.21
N LEU A 61 -1.94 2.01 17.34
CA LEU A 61 -2.70 2.84 16.41
C LEU A 61 -3.97 2.15 15.93
N PRO A 62 -5.17 2.74 16.13
CA PRO A 62 -6.32 2.30 15.39
C PRO A 62 -6.04 2.64 13.93
N GLN A 63 -5.69 1.65 13.12
CA GLN A 63 -5.58 1.82 11.67
C GLN A 63 -6.98 2.04 11.14
N VAL A 64 -7.43 3.29 11.20
CA VAL A 64 -8.80 3.72 10.89
C VAL A 64 -9.19 3.21 9.51
N ILE A 65 -8.27 3.28 8.53
CA ILE A 65 -8.48 2.75 7.18
C ILE A 65 -8.69 1.24 7.17
N LEU A 66 -7.84 0.45 7.85
CA LEU A 66 -8.00 -1.02 7.90
C LEU A 66 -9.29 -1.42 8.64
N ASN A 67 -9.65 -0.70 9.69
CA ASN A 67 -10.86 -0.98 10.46
C ASN A 67 -12.14 -0.60 9.71
N ILE A 68 -12.16 0.53 8.99
CA ILE A 68 -13.25 0.88 8.05
C ILE A 68 -13.37 -0.18 6.94
N GLY A 69 -12.24 -0.77 6.52
CA GLY A 69 -12.13 -1.90 5.61
C GLY A 69 -13.14 -3.03 5.85
N LYS A 70 -13.36 -3.35 7.13
CA LYS A 70 -14.20 -4.47 7.59
C LYS A 70 -15.69 -4.26 7.33
N TYR A 71 -16.15 -3.02 7.18
CA TYR A 71 -17.57 -2.67 7.09
C TYR A 71 -17.93 -2.21 5.67
N PRO A 72 -18.47 -3.09 4.80
CA PRO A 72 -18.71 -2.77 3.39
C PRO A 72 -19.66 -1.59 3.17
N LEU A 73 -20.68 -1.43 4.01
CA LEU A 73 -21.60 -0.30 3.93
C LEU A 73 -20.94 1.02 4.32
N LEU A 74 -20.08 1.01 5.34
CA LEU A 74 -19.35 2.19 5.78
C LEU A 74 -18.36 2.65 4.70
N ARG A 75 -17.61 1.72 4.09
CA ARG A 75 -16.74 2.03 2.94
C ARG A 75 -17.51 2.70 1.81
N LYS A 76 -18.65 2.12 1.43
CA LYS A 76 -19.51 2.65 0.37
C LYS A 76 -20.05 4.03 0.73
N PHE A 77 -20.41 4.25 1.99
CA PHE A 77 -20.83 5.55 2.50
C PHE A 77 -19.71 6.58 2.39
N VAL A 78 -18.51 6.30 2.93
CA VAL A 78 -17.35 7.20 2.88
C VAL A 78 -16.98 7.54 1.43
N ALA A 79 -16.89 6.56 0.55
CA ALA A 79 -16.58 6.78 -0.87
C ALA A 79 -17.62 7.67 -1.57
N ARG A 80 -18.91 7.50 -1.26
CA ARG A 80 -19.98 8.34 -1.81
C ARG A 80 -19.94 9.76 -1.27
N MET A 81 -19.64 9.94 0.01
CA MET A 81 -19.49 11.27 0.59
C MET A 81 -18.31 12.02 -0.06
N MET A 82 -17.17 11.36 -0.24
CA MET A 82 -16.02 11.96 -0.96
C MET A 82 -16.38 12.32 -2.40
N ALA A 83 -17.04 11.42 -3.14
CA ALA A 83 -17.47 11.69 -4.52
C ALA A 83 -18.48 12.84 -4.60
N LEU A 84 -19.41 12.93 -3.64
CA LEU A 84 -20.36 14.04 -3.55
C LEU A 84 -19.66 15.36 -3.27
N THR A 85 -18.72 15.39 -2.34
CA THR A 85 -17.91 16.59 -2.03
C THR A 85 -17.08 17.02 -3.23
N GLN A 86 -16.38 16.09 -3.88
CA GLN A 86 -15.58 16.38 -5.07
C GLN A 86 -16.46 16.90 -6.22
N GLY A 87 -17.61 16.25 -6.47
CA GLY A 87 -18.56 16.67 -7.49
C GLY A 87 -19.16 18.05 -7.21
N GLY A 88 -19.48 18.34 -5.95
CA GLY A 88 -19.95 19.67 -5.53
C GLY A 88 -18.89 20.75 -5.75
N LEU A 89 -17.64 20.51 -5.36
CA LEU A 89 -16.54 21.45 -5.61
C LEU A 89 -16.29 21.66 -7.11
N ALA A 90 -16.34 20.58 -7.91
CA ALA A 90 -16.19 20.67 -9.36
C ALA A 90 -17.34 21.44 -10.02
N ALA A 91 -18.57 21.29 -9.52
CA ALA A 91 -19.71 22.08 -9.97
C ALA A 91 -19.54 23.57 -9.62
N ILE A 92 -18.97 23.91 -8.46
CA ILE A 92 -18.70 25.32 -8.13
C ILE A 92 -17.56 25.87 -9.01
N ASP A 93 -16.50 25.10 -9.25
CA ASP A 93 -15.36 25.51 -10.11
C ASP A 93 -15.80 25.76 -11.56
N SER A 94 -16.84 25.08 -12.04
CA SER A 94 -17.38 25.31 -13.39
C SER A 94 -18.06 26.67 -13.55
N PHE A 95 -18.65 27.22 -12.49
CA PHE A 95 -19.23 28.56 -12.48
C PHE A 95 -18.20 29.63 -12.13
N PHE A 96 -17.26 29.32 -11.22
CA PHE A 96 -16.24 30.26 -10.73
C PHE A 96 -14.85 29.60 -10.71
N PRO A 97 -14.14 29.57 -11.86
CA PRO A 97 -12.84 28.91 -11.96
C PRO A 97 -11.82 29.58 -11.05
N HIS A 98 -11.32 28.84 -10.05
CA HIS A 98 -10.34 29.38 -9.11
C HIS A 98 -9.28 28.34 -8.72
N THR A 99 -8.02 28.76 -8.60
CA THR A 99 -6.90 27.86 -8.32
C THR A 99 -7.02 27.15 -6.97
N LEU A 100 -7.61 27.80 -5.95
CA LEU A 100 -7.90 27.15 -4.66
C LEU A 100 -8.93 26.03 -4.78
N LEU A 101 -9.97 26.19 -5.62
CA LEU A 101 -10.98 25.15 -5.83
C LEU A 101 -10.36 23.94 -6.51
N LYS A 102 -9.53 24.16 -7.53
CA LYS A 102 -8.77 23.08 -8.18
C LYS A 102 -7.86 22.33 -7.20
N LYS A 103 -7.19 23.04 -6.30
CA LYS A 103 -6.41 22.42 -5.21
C LYS A 103 -7.28 21.62 -4.25
N ALA A 104 -8.46 22.13 -3.88
CA ALA A 104 -9.40 21.42 -3.02
C ALA A 104 -9.99 20.16 -3.69
N ILE A 105 -10.40 20.25 -4.96
CA ILE A 105 -10.85 19.11 -5.77
C ILE A 105 -9.74 18.05 -5.85
N HIS A 106 -8.51 18.48 -6.12
CA HIS A 106 -7.35 17.60 -6.15
C HIS A 106 -7.12 16.95 -4.77
N ALA A 107 -7.11 17.71 -3.68
CA ALA A 107 -6.90 17.18 -2.33
C ALA A 107 -7.95 16.12 -1.93
N VAL A 108 -9.22 16.31 -2.32
CA VAL A 108 -10.29 15.32 -2.08
C VAL A 108 -10.14 14.09 -2.98
N GLY A 109 -9.86 14.28 -4.26
CA GLY A 109 -9.78 13.20 -5.25
C GLY A 109 -8.50 12.37 -5.19
N HIS A 110 -7.37 12.97 -4.80
CA HIS A 110 -6.07 12.30 -4.74
C HIS A 110 -5.88 11.51 -3.45
N CYS A 111 -6.84 11.56 -2.51
CA CYS A 111 -6.78 10.88 -1.22
C CYS A 111 -5.54 11.19 -0.36
N GLU A 112 -4.69 12.14 -0.77
CA GLU A 112 -3.47 12.54 -0.06
C GLU A 112 -3.81 13.11 1.32
N THR A 113 -4.97 13.78 1.43
CA THR A 113 -5.52 14.23 2.70
C THR A 113 -5.79 13.07 3.67
N LEU A 114 -6.11 11.86 3.17
CA LEU A 114 -6.26 10.68 4.03
C LEU A 114 -4.91 10.23 4.63
N VAL A 115 -3.80 10.45 3.91
CA VAL A 115 -2.45 10.17 4.41
C VAL A 115 -2.09 11.07 5.60
N LEU A 116 -2.60 12.31 5.65
CA LEU A 116 -2.46 13.19 6.83
C LEU A 116 -3.19 12.65 8.08
N PHE A 117 -4.26 11.87 7.88
CA PHE A 117 -5.01 11.22 8.96
C PHE A 117 -4.54 9.79 9.24
N LEU A 118 -3.68 9.23 8.39
CA LEU A 118 -2.99 7.97 8.65
C LEU A 118 -1.76 8.30 9.51
N PRO A 119 -1.73 7.87 10.77
CA PRO A 119 -0.57 8.17 11.58
C PRO A 119 0.61 7.40 11.01
N ALA A 120 1.71 8.11 10.76
CA ALA A 120 2.90 7.55 10.14
C ALA A 120 3.37 6.35 10.97
N SER A 121 3.27 5.14 10.42
CA SER A 121 3.88 3.99 11.07
C SER A 121 5.39 4.21 11.06
N HIS A 122 5.99 4.34 12.24
CA HIS A 122 7.45 4.46 12.39
C HIS A 122 8.20 3.20 11.93
N ARG A 123 7.46 2.14 11.58
CA ARG A 123 7.97 0.89 11.09
C ARG A 123 7.79 0.76 9.58
N VAL A 124 8.88 0.49 8.89
CA VAL A 124 8.89 0.02 7.50
C VAL A 124 9.22 -1.47 7.51
N THR A 125 8.46 -2.26 6.75
CA THR A 125 8.69 -3.69 6.61
C THR A 125 8.75 -4.07 5.13
N VAL A 126 9.79 -4.80 4.76
CA VAL A 126 9.90 -5.47 3.46
C VAL A 126 10.06 -6.96 3.73
N VAL A 127 9.16 -7.78 3.23
CA VAL A 127 9.27 -9.24 3.36
C VAL A 127 9.81 -9.83 2.07
N LYS A 128 10.68 -10.84 2.18
CA LYS A 128 11.19 -11.60 1.05
C LYS A 128 10.47 -12.94 1.01
N LEU A 129 9.83 -13.22 -0.12
CA LEU A 129 9.14 -14.46 -0.40
C LEU A 129 9.97 -15.30 -1.38
N ASN A 130 9.97 -16.62 -1.19
CA ASN A 130 10.44 -17.53 -2.24
C ASN A 130 9.35 -17.71 -3.32
N LYS A 131 9.65 -18.52 -4.35
CA LYS A 131 8.72 -18.82 -5.45
C LYS A 131 7.43 -19.53 -5.02
N ASP A 132 7.49 -20.22 -3.89
CA ASP A 132 6.36 -20.98 -3.33
C ASP A 132 5.49 -20.12 -2.39
N GLY A 133 5.87 -18.86 -2.15
CA GLY A 133 5.17 -17.95 -1.24
C GLY A 133 5.61 -18.02 0.22
N ALA A 134 6.59 -18.84 0.57
CA ALA A 134 7.11 -18.85 1.94
C ALA A 134 7.94 -17.59 2.20
N ILE A 135 7.72 -16.95 3.35
CA ILE A 135 8.55 -15.84 3.84
C ILE A 135 9.91 -16.44 4.23
N ILE A 136 10.96 -16.04 3.52
CA ILE A 136 12.33 -16.52 3.75
C ILE A 136 13.22 -15.49 4.45
N ASP A 137 12.85 -14.21 4.41
CA ASP A 137 13.59 -13.13 5.05
C ASP A 137 12.68 -11.91 5.28
N SER A 138 13.06 -11.00 6.19
CA SER A 138 12.35 -9.75 6.40
C SER A 138 13.27 -8.62 6.87
N LEU A 139 13.15 -7.47 6.20
CA LEU A 139 13.84 -6.24 6.54
C LEU A 139 12.88 -5.33 7.30
N HIS A 140 13.33 -4.83 8.45
CA HIS A 140 12.56 -3.89 9.26
C HIS A 140 13.38 -2.66 9.62
N ALA A 141 12.81 -1.48 9.45
CA ALA A 141 13.32 -0.25 10.06
C ALA A 141 12.31 0.24 11.08
N THR A 142 12.75 0.53 12.30
CA THR A 142 11.91 0.95 13.44
C THR A 142 12.34 2.29 14.02
N ASP A 143 13.40 2.88 13.49
CA ASP A 143 13.97 4.15 13.97
C ASP A 143 13.18 5.39 13.51
N GLY A 144 12.14 5.19 12.71
CA GLY A 144 11.30 6.27 12.17
C GLY A 144 12.02 7.19 11.18
N ARG A 145 13.24 6.87 10.76
CA ARG A 145 14.00 7.69 9.78
C ARG A 145 13.55 7.46 8.35
N ILE A 146 12.91 6.32 8.10
CA ILE A 146 12.32 5.98 6.81
C ILE A 146 10.85 5.61 6.99
N SER A 147 10.03 6.00 6.02
CA SER A 147 8.59 5.74 6.00
C SER A 147 8.10 5.53 4.57
N GLY A 148 7.00 4.78 4.40
CA GLY A 148 6.30 4.66 3.12
C GLY A 148 7.16 4.16 1.96
N ILE A 149 8.08 3.21 2.21
CA ILE A 149 8.96 2.67 1.18
C ILE A 149 8.16 1.74 0.25
N SER A 150 8.24 2.01 -1.05
CA SER A 150 7.54 1.25 -2.10
C SER A 150 8.51 0.62 -3.10
N GLU A 151 9.82 0.85 -2.98
CA GLU A 151 10.81 0.30 -3.92
C GLU A 151 12.10 -0.10 -3.21
N ILE A 152 12.73 -1.19 -3.66
CA ILE A 152 14.04 -1.66 -3.23
C ILE A 152 14.92 -1.94 -4.44
N GLU A 153 16.17 -1.48 -4.41
CA GLU A 153 17.16 -1.82 -5.44
C GLU A 153 18.52 -2.10 -4.81
N PHE A 154 19.16 -3.19 -5.25
CA PHE A 154 20.48 -3.60 -4.77
C PHE A 154 21.55 -3.10 -5.76
N VAL A 155 22.40 -2.18 -5.31
CA VAL A 155 23.48 -1.59 -6.13
C VAL A 155 24.80 -1.65 -5.37
N GLY A 156 25.67 -2.57 -5.80
CA GLY A 156 26.93 -2.84 -5.10
C GLY A 156 26.69 -3.31 -3.67
N ASP A 157 27.35 -2.68 -2.71
CA ASP A 157 27.21 -2.99 -1.27
C ASP A 157 26.05 -2.23 -0.59
N TYR A 158 25.15 -1.62 -1.38
CA TYR A 158 24.06 -0.79 -0.86
C TYR A 158 22.70 -1.24 -1.37
N ILE A 159 21.71 -1.10 -0.48
CA ILE A 159 20.29 -1.17 -0.79
C ILE A 159 19.77 0.25 -0.87
N TYR A 160 19.16 0.60 -1.99
CA TYR A 160 18.43 1.85 -2.19
C TYR A 160 16.95 1.60 -1.95
N LEU A 161 16.31 2.47 -1.18
CA LEU A 161 14.91 2.38 -0.78
C LEU A 161 14.19 3.63 -1.28
N GLY A 162 13.28 3.42 -2.24
CA GLY A 162 12.49 4.47 -2.87
C GLY A 162 11.09 4.59 -2.30
N SER A 163 10.53 5.80 -2.37
CA SER A 163 9.16 6.09 -1.96
C SER A 163 8.58 7.21 -2.82
N PRO A 164 7.31 7.11 -3.27
CA PRO A 164 6.63 8.22 -3.93
C PRO A 164 6.23 9.34 -2.95
N PHE A 165 6.32 9.10 -1.63
CA PHE A 165 5.90 10.04 -0.59
C PHE A 165 7.06 10.85 0.01
N ASN A 166 8.30 10.44 -0.24
CA ASN A 166 9.49 11.06 0.35
C ASN A 166 10.23 11.92 -0.67
N ASN A 167 10.75 13.06 -0.21
CA ASN A 167 11.65 13.93 -1.00
C ASN A 167 13.13 13.50 -0.90
N TYR A 168 13.40 12.25 -0.52
CA TYR A 168 14.73 11.70 -0.36
C TYR A 168 14.78 10.24 -0.82
N LEU A 169 15.99 9.80 -1.18
CA LEU A 169 16.28 8.40 -1.49
C LEU A 169 17.09 7.81 -0.32
N ALA A 170 16.52 6.84 0.39
CA ALA A 170 17.23 6.19 1.48
C ALA A 170 18.20 5.15 0.94
N ARG A 171 19.34 4.97 1.62
CA ARG A 171 20.29 3.90 1.33
C ARG A 171 20.77 3.24 2.61
N VAL A 172 20.91 1.93 2.58
CA VAL A 172 21.42 1.12 3.70
C VAL A 172 22.58 0.28 3.17
N LYS A 173 23.69 0.25 3.90
CA LYS A 173 24.81 -0.63 3.55
C LYS A 173 24.43 -2.06 3.91
N VAL A 174 24.59 -2.99 2.98
CA VAL A 174 24.42 -4.42 3.26
C VAL A 174 25.60 -4.83 4.14
N GLY A 175 25.34 -5.13 5.42
CA GLY A 175 26.33 -5.74 6.28
C GLY A 175 26.65 -7.15 5.76
N GLN A 176 27.93 -7.50 5.75
CA GLN A 176 28.38 -8.88 5.50
C GLN A 176 27.82 -9.83 6.57
#